data_AF-M6GMW2-F1
#
_entry.id   AF-M6GMW2-F1
#
_cell.length_a   1.000
_cell.length_b   1.000
_cell.length_c   1.000
_cell.angle_alpha   90.00
_cell.angle_beta   90.00
_cell.angle_gamma   90.00
#
_symmetry.space_group_name_H-M   'P 1'
#
loop_
_entity.id
_entity.type
_entity.pdbx_description
1 polymer ?
#
loop_
_entity_poly.entity_id
_entity_poly.type
_entity_poly.pdbx_seq_one_letter_code
_entity_poly.pdbx_strand_id
1 'polypeptide(L)' 'SYISKITSKGFYKGYFESKIKIARNMLLKGSSLEFVLSVTGLTEQELKDYGVHLEICSQG' A
#
# COMPACT_ATOMS: atom_id res chain seq x y z
N SER A 1 -24.76 19.16 0.54
CA SER A 1 -25.05 17.73 0.30
C SER A 1 -24.11 16.87 1.14
N TYR A 2 -24.60 16.30 2.25
CA TYR A 2 -23.80 15.47 3.16
C TYR A 2 -23.39 14.11 2.55
N ILE A 3 -24.11 13.69 1.52
CA ILE A 3 -23.99 12.40 0.84
C ILE A 3 -22.66 12.28 0.07
N SER A 4 -22.26 13.33 -0.66
CA SER A 4 -20.98 13.32 -1.40
C SER A 4 -19.76 13.16 -0.49
N LYS A 5 -19.74 13.77 0.71
CA LYS A 5 -18.59 13.69 1.63
C LYS A 5 -18.38 12.29 2.21
N ILE A 6 -19.45 11.52 2.41
CA ILE A 6 -19.38 10.15 2.94
C ILE A 6 -18.85 9.20 1.86
N THR A 7 -19.36 9.33 0.63
CA THR A 7 -18.93 8.49 -0.50
C THR A 7 -17.47 8.70 -0.85
N SER A 8 -16.99 9.95 -0.87
CA SER A 8 -15.58 10.26 -1.14
C SER A 8 -14.66 9.56 -0.14
N LYS A 9 -14.90 9.72 1.18
CA LYS A 9 -14.05 9.14 2.23
C LYS A 9 -14.01 7.61 2.18
N GLY A 10 -15.15 6.95 1.93
CA GLY A 10 -15.21 5.50 1.78
C GLY A 10 -14.44 5.00 0.55
N PHE A 11 -14.55 5.72 -0.57
CA PHE A 11 -13.86 5.38 -1.81
C PHE A 11 -12.34 5.52 -1.68
N TYR A 12 -11.86 6.60 -1.04
CA TYR A 12 -10.43 6.78 -0.76
C TYR A 12 -9.87 5.67 0.13
N LYS A 13 -10.62 5.24 1.15
CA LYS A 13 -10.18 4.14 2.03
C LYS A 13 -10.05 2.82 1.26
N GLY A 14 -11.06 2.44 0.47
CA GLY A 14 -11.02 1.19 -0.31
C GLY A 14 -9.94 1.18 -1.40
N TYR A 15 -9.72 2.33 -2.05
CA TYR A 15 -8.64 2.50 -3.02
C TYR A 15 -7.26 2.35 -2.35
N PHE A 16 -7.09 2.95 -1.18
CA PHE A 16 -5.85 2.87 -0.41
C PHE A 16 -5.55 1.44 0.07
N GLU A 17 -6.53 0.75 0.65
CA GLU A 17 -6.39 -0.65 1.07
C GLU A 17 -6.03 -1.57 -0.10
N SER A 18 -6.59 -1.32 -1.29
CA SER A 18 -6.27 -2.08 -2.50
C SER A 18 -4.80 -1.89 -2.92
N LYS A 19 -4.28 -0.66 -2.86
CA LYS A 19 -2.86 -0.38 -3.15
C LYS A 19 -1.93 -1.08 -2.16
N ILE A 20 -2.26 -1.05 -0.87
CA ILE A 20 -1.48 -1.74 0.17
C ILE A 20 -1.44 -3.25 -0.08
N LYS A 21 -2.57 -3.85 -0.47
CA LYS A 21 -2.63 -5.28 -0.83
C LYS A 21 -1.78 -5.61 -2.04
N ILE A 22 -1.80 -4.76 -3.06
CA ILE A 22 -0.95 -4.90 -4.25
C ILE A 22 0.53 -4.80 -3.86
N ALA A 23 0.91 -3.77 -3.10
CA ALA A 23 2.27 -3.57 -2.63
C ALA A 23 2.80 -4.79 -1.86
N ARG A 24 2.02 -5.31 -0.90
CA ARG A 24 2.34 -6.55 -0.17
C ARG A 24 2.57 -7.73 -1.11
N ASN A 25 1.66 -7.97 -2.06
CA ASN A 25 1.80 -9.07 -3.00
C ASN A 25 3.03 -8.95 -3.90
N MET A 26 3.39 -7.74 -4.31
CA MET A 26 4.59 -7.49 -5.12
C MET A 26 5.87 -7.74 -4.30
N LEU A 27 5.93 -7.22 -3.06
CA LEU A 27 7.04 -7.47 -2.15
C LEU A 27 7.20 -8.97 -1.83
N LEU A 28 6.09 -9.68 -1.56
CA LEU A 28 6.09 -11.13 -1.34
C LEU A 28 6.58 -11.93 -2.57
N LYS A 29 6.39 -11.40 -3.77
CA LYS A 29 6.90 -11.99 -5.01
C LYS A 29 8.35 -11.61 -5.32
N GLY A 30 9.03 -10.90 -4.41
CA GLY A 30 10.43 -10.48 -4.56
C GLY A 30 10.60 -9.20 -5.38
N SER A 31 9.55 -8.40 -5.60
CA SER A 31 9.70 -7.08 -6.20
C SER A 31 10.48 -6.15 -5.26
N SER A 32 11.34 -5.30 -5.82
CA SER A 32 12.04 -4.30 -5.03
C SER A 32 11.08 -3.26 -4.46
N LEU A 33 11.42 -2.73 -3.28
CA LEU A 33 10.64 -1.67 -2.65
C LEU A 33 10.47 -0.46 -3.57
N GLU A 34 11.56 0.00 -4.20
CA GLU A 34 11.54 1.13 -5.13
C GLU A 34 10.55 0.92 -6.27
N PHE A 35 10.51 -0.28 -6.86
CA PHE A 35 9.56 -0.63 -7.91
C PHE A 35 8.11 -0.61 -7.38
N VAL A 36 7.89 -1.14 -6.19
CA VAL A 36 6.56 -1.14 -5.56
C VAL A 36 6.07 0.28 -5.27
N LEU A 37 6.94 1.16 -4.76
CA LEU A 37 6.60 2.57 -4.52
C LEU A 37 6.30 3.29 -5.84
N SER A 38 7.09 3.04 -6.89
CA SER A 38 6.87 3.60 -8.23
C SER A 38 5.54 3.18 -8.84
N VAL A 39 5.18 1.89 -8.76
CA VAL A 39 3.94 1.37 -9.34
C VAL A 39 2.70 1.76 -8.55
N THR A 40 2.76 1.71 -7.22
CA THR A 40 1.60 1.96 -6.37
C THR A 40 1.41 3.45 -6.06
N GLY A 41 2.47 4.25 -6.20
CA GLY A 41 2.50 5.66 -5.78
C GLY A 41 2.31 5.83 -4.27
N LEU A 42 2.57 4.77 -3.49
CA LEU A 42 2.58 4.82 -2.03
C LEU A 42 3.93 5.33 -1.56
N THR A 43 3.96 5.81 -0.32
CA THR A 43 5.21 6.14 0.38
C THR A 43 5.66 4.99 1.28
N GLU A 44 6.96 4.96 1.60
CA GLU A 44 7.50 3.97 2.53
C GLU A 44 6.86 4.08 3.93
N GLN A 45 6.55 5.31 4.37
CA GLN A 45 5.85 5.54 5.64
C GLN A 45 4.45 4.96 5.63
N GLU A 46 3.70 5.14 4.54
CA GLU A 46 2.37 4.54 4.38
C GLU A 46 2.40 3.01 4.42
N LEU A 47 3.44 2.39 3.85
CA LEU A 47 3.64 0.95 3.96
C LEU A 47 3.92 0.51 5.40
N LYS A 48 4.77 1.25 6.12
CA LYS A 48 5.11 0.99 7.53
C LYS A 48 3.90 1.15 8.45
N ASP A 49 3.15 2.23 8.30
CA ASP A 49 1.94 2.52 9.09
C ASP A 49 0.87 1.43 8.94
N TYR A 50 0.80 0.79 7.77
CA TYR A 50 -0.12 -0.31 7.50
C TYR A 50 0.45 -1.71 7.86
N GLY A 51 1.63 -1.76 8.49
CA GLY A 51 2.27 -3.00 8.90
C GLY A 51 2.70 -3.86 7.72
N VAL A 52 3.00 -3.26 6.56
CA VAL A 52 3.72 -3.95 5.50
C VAL A 52 5.15 -4.09 6.00
N HIS A 53 5.45 -5.21 6.65
CA HIS A 53 6.80 -5.51 7.12
C HIS A 53 7.72 -5.54 5.89
N LEU A 54 8.52 -4.48 5.75
CA LEU A 54 9.66 -4.36 4.85
C LEU A 54 10.84 -5.23 5.32
N GLU A 55 10.60 -6.26 6.12
CA GLU A 55 11.57 -7.30 6.37
C GLU A 55 11.67 -8.14 5.09
N ILE A 56 12.44 -7.60 4.14
CA ILE A 56 13.28 -8.41 3.28
C ILE A 56 14.01 -9.35 4.23
N CYS A 57 13.54 -10.59 4.31
CA CYS A 57 14.30 -11.66 4.94
C CYS A 57 15.69 -11.62 4.30
N SER A 58 16.68 -11.11 5.02
CA SER A 58 18.04 -11.62 4.89
C SER A 58 17.94 -13.10 5.28
N GLN A 59 17.53 -13.94 4.32
CA GLN A 59 17.88 -15.34 4.36
C GLN A 59 19.40 -15.36 4.19
N GLY A 60 20.09 -15.36 5.33
CA GLY A 60 21.50 -15.70 5.42
C GLY A 60 21.74 -17.16 5.04
#